data_AF-A0A832TKE5-F1
#
_entry.id   AF-A0A832TKE5-F1
#
_cell.length_a   1.000
_cell.length_b   1.000
_cell.length_c   1.000
_cell.angle_alpha   90.00
_cell.angle_beta   90.00
_cell.angle_gamma   90.00
#
_symmetry.space_group_name_H-M   'P 1'
#
loop_
_entity.id
_entity.type
_entity.pdbx_description
1 polymer ?
#
loop_
_entity_poly.entity_id
_entity_poly.type
_entity_poly.pdbx_seq_one_letter_code
_entity_poly.pdbx_strand_id
1 'polypeptide(L)'
;MSMDTLETIKGFLMQPVESFRKVRGTSLGDAIKYFLILVIINVILTMIVDLVFASAILSTLTETLGQMGMGEVFLIETIGMVVLAIILIILMLVLLFVVAGWLHLFVYLLGGRKGYAETAKALIFGSTPYMLIGWIPLIGLFIGGIWSLILGILGIRELHQVSTGRAAGAVVISAIILFIVVVLVAAWF
;
A
#
# COMPACT_ATOMS: atom_id res chain seq x y z
N MET A 1 9.12 -23.37 -0.80
CA MET A 1 8.21 -23.48 -1.96
C MET A 1 7.74 -22.07 -2.26
N SER A 2 8.06 -21.52 -3.43
CA SER A 2 7.61 -20.18 -3.80
C SER A 2 6.09 -20.18 -3.93
N MET A 3 5.41 -19.23 -3.29
CA MET A 3 3.97 -19.07 -3.45
C MET A 3 3.62 -18.75 -4.90
N ASP A 4 2.57 -19.38 -5.44
CA ASP A 4 1.98 -18.90 -6.68
C ASP A 4 1.36 -17.53 -6.40
N THR A 5 1.97 -16.49 -6.98
CA THR A 5 1.59 -15.10 -6.76
C THR A 5 0.21 -14.81 -7.33
N LEU A 6 -0.15 -15.40 -8.48
CA LEU A 6 -1.44 -15.16 -9.13
C LEU A 6 -2.57 -15.83 -8.34
N GLU A 7 -2.36 -17.08 -7.92
CA GLU A 7 -3.33 -17.78 -7.06
C GLU A 7 -3.52 -17.02 -5.73
N THR A 8 -2.42 -16.53 -5.15
CA THR A 8 -2.45 -15.75 -3.91
C THR A 8 -3.24 -14.46 -4.08
N ILE A 9 -2.99 -13.69 -5.15
CA ILE A 9 -3.74 -12.48 -5.49
C ILE A 9 -5.24 -12.78 -5.61
N LYS A 10 -5.60 -13.78 -6.42
CA LYS A 10 -7.00 -14.16 -6.64
C LYS A 10 -7.66 -14.55 -5.32
N GLY A 11 -6.95 -15.28 -4.47
CA GLY A 11 -7.40 -15.63 -3.14
C GLY A 11 -7.72 -14.41 -2.27
N PHE A 12 -6.81 -13.44 -2.16
CA PHE A 12 -7.06 -12.24 -1.35
C PHE A 12 -8.17 -11.33 -1.90
N LEU A 13 -8.40 -11.34 -3.21
CA LEU A 13 -9.49 -10.60 -3.81
C LEU A 13 -10.86 -11.28 -3.62
N MET A 14 -10.91 -12.61 -3.66
CA MET A 14 -12.18 -13.36 -3.73
C MET A 14 -12.55 -14.11 -2.44
N GLN A 15 -11.56 -14.64 -1.71
CA GLN A 15 -11.75 -15.51 -0.55
C GLN A 15 -10.77 -15.16 0.59
N PRO A 16 -10.77 -13.92 1.08
CA PRO A 16 -9.69 -13.40 1.92
C PRO A 16 -9.50 -14.13 3.24
N VAL A 17 -10.57 -14.57 3.88
CA VAL A 17 -10.50 -15.32 5.15
C VAL A 17 -9.76 -16.64 4.95
N GLU A 18 -10.09 -17.39 3.91
CA GLU A 18 -9.42 -18.66 3.59
C GLU A 18 -7.98 -18.42 3.15
N SER A 19 -7.72 -17.36 2.38
CA SER A 19 -6.36 -16.97 2.00
C SER A 19 -5.48 -16.64 3.20
N PHE A 20 -5.97 -15.85 4.17
CA PHE A 20 -5.21 -15.59 5.40
C PHE A 20 -4.94 -16.85 6.20
N ARG A 21 -5.89 -17.78 6.28
CA ARG A 21 -5.68 -19.08 6.95
C ARG A 21 -4.60 -19.91 6.27
N LYS A 22 -4.60 -19.96 4.93
CA LYS A 22 -3.59 -20.68 4.12
C LYS A 22 -2.17 -20.14 4.33
N VAL A 23 -2.00 -18.83 4.46
CA VAL A 23 -0.66 -18.19 4.59
C VAL A 23 -0.13 -18.09 6.03
N ARG A 24 -0.83 -18.65 7.04
CA ARG A 24 -0.36 -18.62 8.43
C ARG A 24 1.03 -19.23 8.59
N GLY A 25 1.29 -20.36 7.95
CA GLY A 25 2.59 -21.05 8.00
C GLY A 25 3.67 -20.44 7.10
N THR A 26 3.33 -19.45 6.28
CA THR A 26 4.27 -18.81 5.36
C THR A 26 5.30 -17.99 6.15
N SER A 27 6.57 -18.09 5.74
CA SER A 27 7.65 -17.29 6.28
C SER A 27 7.46 -15.80 5.96
N LEU A 28 7.97 -14.91 6.81
CA LEU A 28 7.94 -13.48 6.51
C LEU A 28 8.73 -13.15 5.23
N GLY A 29 9.83 -13.87 4.96
CA GLY A 29 10.63 -13.70 3.75
C GLY A 29 9.87 -13.99 2.47
N ASP A 30 9.03 -15.04 2.44
CA ASP A 30 8.21 -15.34 1.27
C ASP A 30 7.06 -14.36 1.09
N ALA A 31 6.49 -13.86 2.19
CA ALA A 31 5.52 -12.76 2.14
C ALA A 31 6.16 -11.48 1.58
N ILE A 32 7.40 -11.15 1.96
CA ILE A 32 8.14 -10.00 1.42
C ILE A 32 8.39 -10.16 -0.08
N LYS A 33 8.77 -11.35 -0.56
CA LYS A 33 8.92 -11.60 -2.01
C LYS A 33 7.61 -11.35 -2.77
N TYR A 34 6.49 -11.83 -2.22
CA TYR A 34 5.16 -11.56 -2.77
C TYR A 34 4.85 -10.06 -2.79
N PHE A 35 5.12 -9.35 -1.70
CA PHE A 35 4.92 -7.91 -1.61
C PHE A 35 5.77 -7.15 -2.62
N LEU A 36 7.04 -7.54 -2.79
CA LEU A 36 7.95 -6.90 -3.74
C LEU A 36 7.44 -6.98 -5.18
N ILE A 37 6.87 -8.12 -5.58
CA ILE A 37 6.24 -8.27 -6.90
C ILE A 37 5.08 -7.28 -7.06
N LEU A 38 4.21 -7.19 -6.05
CA LEU A 38 3.08 -6.25 -6.06
C LEU A 38 3.51 -4.79 -6.08
N VAL A 39 4.53 -4.43 -5.30
CA VAL A 39 5.07 -3.06 -5.26
C VAL A 39 5.67 -2.67 -6.61
N ILE A 40 6.43 -3.56 -7.26
CA ILE A 40 6.98 -3.31 -8.59
C ILE A 40 5.85 -3.07 -9.60
N ILE A 41 4.81 -3.91 -9.60
CA ILE A 41 3.64 -3.73 -10.45
C ILE A 41 2.97 -2.39 -10.16
N ASN A 42 2.73 -2.07 -8.89
CA ASN A 42 2.08 -0.83 -8.47
C ASN A 42 2.86 0.41 -8.91
N VAL A 43 4.18 0.43 -8.69
CA VAL A 43 5.04 1.56 -9.05
C VAL A 43 5.07 1.75 -10.56
N ILE A 44 5.23 0.68 -11.34
CA ILE A 44 5.21 0.76 -12.81
C ILE A 44 3.88 1.33 -13.31
N LEU A 45 2.75 0.81 -12.81
CA LEU A 45 1.42 1.28 -13.22
C LEU A 45 1.19 2.75 -12.81
N THR A 46 1.60 3.12 -11.59
CA THR A 46 1.52 4.50 -11.11
C THR A 46 2.32 5.43 -12.01
N MET A 47 3.57 5.09 -12.35
CA MET A 47 4.40 5.89 -13.25
C MET A 47 3.79 6.03 -14.65
N ILE A 48 3.22 4.96 -15.20
CA ILE A 48 2.55 5.02 -16.51
C ILE A 48 1.38 6.01 -16.45
N VAL A 49 0.55 5.92 -15.41
CA VAL A 49 -0.56 6.85 -15.22
C VAL A 49 -0.06 8.27 -15.04
N ASP A 50 0.91 8.51 -14.16
CA ASP A 50 1.48 9.83 -13.93
C ASP A 50 2.07 10.44 -15.20
N LEU A 51 2.74 9.65 -16.04
CA LEU A 51 3.25 10.12 -17.34
C LEU A 51 2.12 10.50 -18.30
N VAL A 52 1.06 9.70 -18.38
CA VAL A 52 -0.12 10.01 -19.21
C VAL A 52 -0.81 11.28 -18.72
N PHE A 53 -1.01 11.44 -17.42
CA PHE A 53 -1.60 12.66 -16.85
C PHE A 53 -0.67 13.87 -17.01
N ALA A 54 0.62 13.72 -16.75
CA ALA A 54 1.60 14.78 -16.91
C ALA A 54 1.70 15.26 -18.35
N SER A 55 1.67 14.35 -19.33
CA SER A 55 1.66 14.71 -20.76
C SER A 55 0.39 15.45 -21.18
N ALA A 56 -0.79 15.06 -20.68
CA ALA A 56 -2.05 15.77 -20.94
C ALA A 56 -2.08 17.17 -20.28
N ILE A 57 -1.56 17.27 -19.05
CA ILE A 57 -1.41 18.56 -18.37
C ILE A 57 -0.39 19.42 -19.12
N LEU A 58 0.74 18.86 -19.51
CA LEU A 58 1.77 19.59 -20.25
C LEU A 58 1.23 20.08 -21.59
N SER A 59 0.50 19.27 -22.35
CA SER A 59 -0.02 19.70 -23.66
C SER A 59 -0.96 20.90 -23.50
N THR A 60 -1.84 20.88 -22.50
CA THR A 60 -2.73 22.00 -22.21
C THR A 60 -1.98 23.23 -21.68
N LEU A 61 -0.96 23.03 -20.85
CA LEU A 61 -0.10 24.12 -20.36
C LEU A 61 0.73 24.74 -21.48
N THR A 62 1.37 23.95 -22.33
CA THR A 62 2.18 24.43 -23.46
C THR A 62 1.32 25.17 -24.49
N GLU A 63 0.10 24.70 -24.76
CA GLU A 63 -0.87 25.43 -25.59
C GLU A 63 -1.21 26.79 -24.96
N THR A 64 -1.55 26.81 -23.66
CA THR A 64 -1.92 28.03 -22.94
C THR A 64 -0.75 29.03 -22.86
N LEU A 65 0.45 28.56 -22.52
CA LEU A 65 1.66 29.39 -22.43
C LEU A 65 2.09 29.90 -23.80
N GLY A 66 1.99 29.05 -24.84
CA GLY A 66 2.22 29.44 -26.23
C GLY A 66 1.27 30.55 -26.69
N GLN A 67 -0.01 30.48 -26.32
CA GLN A 67 -0.99 31.56 -26.57
C GLN A 67 -0.65 32.85 -25.81
N MET A 68 0.02 32.76 -24.66
CA MET A 68 0.51 33.91 -23.89
C MET A 68 1.88 34.43 -24.37
N GLY A 69 2.42 33.90 -25.48
CA GLY A 69 3.72 34.28 -26.03
C GLY A 69 4.92 33.79 -25.20
N MET A 70 4.69 32.90 -24.24
CA MET A 70 5.73 32.27 -23.42
C MET A 70 6.08 30.91 -24.04
N GLY A 71 7.22 30.86 -24.73
CA GLY A 71 7.70 29.69 -25.45
C GLY A 71 8.04 28.48 -24.56
N GLU A 72 8.22 27.34 -25.24
CA GLU A 72 8.14 25.96 -24.77
C GLU A 72 8.80 25.62 -23.42
N VAL A 73 8.07 24.85 -22.61
CA VAL A 73 8.59 24.13 -21.44
C VAL A 73 8.67 22.67 -21.81
N PHE A 74 9.88 22.08 -21.93
CA PHE A 74 10.12 20.73 -21.40
C PHE A 74 11.57 20.28 -21.47
N LEU A 75 12.01 19.54 -20.44
CA LEU A 75 12.40 18.12 -20.58
C LEU A 75 12.19 17.37 -19.25
N ILE A 76 11.54 16.20 -19.31
CA ILE A 76 11.65 15.17 -18.28
C ILE A 76 12.96 14.41 -18.53
N GLU A 77 13.88 14.43 -17.58
CA GLU A 77 15.03 13.52 -17.61
C GLU A 77 14.57 12.11 -17.22
N THR A 78 14.58 11.18 -18.18
CA THR A 78 14.21 9.77 -18.00
C THR A 78 15.02 9.07 -16.90
N ILE A 79 16.25 9.52 -16.65
CA ILE A 79 17.11 9.05 -15.56
C ILE A 79 16.49 9.37 -14.20
N GLY A 80 15.90 10.56 -14.03
CA GLY A 80 15.24 10.97 -12.78
C GLY A 80 14.06 10.07 -12.42
N MET A 81 13.29 9.60 -13.42
CA MET A 81 12.13 8.73 -13.21
C MET A 81 12.52 7.34 -12.72
N VAL A 82 13.60 6.75 -13.26
CA VAL A 82 14.09 5.44 -12.81
C VAL A 82 14.62 5.52 -11.39
N VAL A 83 15.38 6.57 -11.06
CA VAL A 83 15.87 6.80 -9.70
C VAL A 83 14.72 6.98 -8.72
N LEU A 84 13.70 7.77 -9.09
CA LEU A 84 12.49 7.95 -8.29
C LEU A 84 11.76 6.61 -8.06
N ALA A 85 11.61 5.78 -9.08
CA ALA A 85 10.97 4.47 -8.95
C ALA A 85 11.68 3.58 -7.91
N ILE A 86 13.01 3.54 -7.97
CA ILE A 86 13.83 2.77 -7.01
C ILE A 86 13.64 3.31 -5.59
N ILE A 87 13.66 4.63 -5.42
CA ILE A 87 13.43 5.28 -4.12
C ILE A 87 12.05 4.92 -3.58
N LEU A 88 11.00 4.97 -4.41
CA LEU A 88 9.63 4.63 -4.01
C LEU A 88 9.50 3.17 -3.57
N ILE A 89 10.12 2.22 -4.28
CA ILE A 89 10.12 0.81 -3.89
C ILE A 89 10.78 0.63 -2.51
N ILE A 90 11.95 1.24 -2.30
CA ILE A 90 12.67 1.18 -1.02
C ILE A 90 11.83 1.81 0.10
N LEU A 91 11.24 2.98 -0.17
CA LEU A 91 10.41 3.70 0.79
C LEU A 91 9.18 2.87 1.19
N MET A 92 8.49 2.25 0.24
CA MET A 92 7.34 1.38 0.52
C MET A 92 7.73 0.17 1.37
N LEU A 93 8.89 -0.45 1.10
CA LEU A 93 9.40 -1.56 1.91
C LEU A 93 9.73 -1.12 3.35
N VAL A 94 10.38 0.04 3.52
CA VAL A 94 10.71 0.56 4.86
C VAL A 94 9.43 0.93 5.61
N LEU A 95 8.53 1.69 4.97
CA LEU A 95 7.27 2.12 5.56
C LEU A 95 6.38 0.94 5.95
N LEU A 96 6.38 -0.17 5.19
CA LEU A 96 5.67 -1.38 5.56
C LEU A 96 6.05 -1.83 6.98
N PHE A 97 7.34 -1.88 7.31
CA PHE A 97 7.79 -2.30 8.63
C PHE A 97 7.51 -1.23 9.71
N VAL A 98 7.67 0.05 9.39
CA VAL A 98 7.34 1.13 10.33
C VAL A 98 5.85 1.09 10.70
N VAL A 99 4.97 0.99 9.70
CA VAL A 99 3.52 0.90 9.88
C VAL A 99 3.13 -0.42 10.56
N ALA A 100 3.78 -1.53 10.22
CA ALA A 100 3.57 -2.80 10.93
C ALA A 100 3.93 -2.65 12.42
N GLY A 101 5.00 -1.92 12.74
CA GLY A 101 5.46 -1.69 14.11
C GLY A 101 4.44 -0.88 14.89
N TRP A 102 4.02 0.23 14.29
CA TRP A 102 2.97 1.09 14.81
C TRP A 102 1.68 0.31 15.07
N LEU A 103 1.17 -0.42 14.07
CA LEU A 103 -0.03 -1.25 14.20
C LEU A 103 0.15 -2.35 15.25
N HIS A 104 1.35 -2.95 15.34
CA HIS A 104 1.61 -4.04 16.27
C HIS A 104 1.44 -3.61 17.73
N LEU A 105 1.71 -2.34 18.06
CA LEU A 105 1.43 -1.79 19.40
C LEU A 105 -0.05 -1.97 19.75
N PHE A 106 -0.96 -1.57 18.86
CA PHE A 106 -2.41 -1.67 19.08
C PHE A 106 -2.92 -3.11 19.03
N VAL A 107 -2.35 -3.92 18.14
CA VAL A 107 -2.64 -5.37 18.09
C VAL A 107 -2.26 -6.02 19.43
N TYR A 108 -1.10 -5.66 19.98
CA TYR A 108 -0.66 -6.13 21.28
C TYR A 108 -1.54 -5.61 22.42
N LEU A 109 -1.93 -4.33 22.42
CA LEU A 109 -2.85 -3.80 23.44
C LEU A 109 -4.20 -4.51 23.43
N LEU A 110 -4.69 -4.92 22.26
CA LEU A 110 -5.98 -5.58 22.09
C LEU A 110 -5.90 -7.11 22.02
N GLY A 111 -4.79 -7.70 22.50
CA GLY A 111 -4.69 -9.13 22.80
C GLY A 111 -4.06 -10.01 21.71
N GLY A 112 -3.57 -9.46 20.61
CA GLY A 112 -2.78 -10.20 19.62
C GLY A 112 -1.39 -10.55 20.17
N ARG A 113 -1.01 -11.83 20.10
CA ARG A 113 0.23 -12.36 20.72
C ARG A 113 1.05 -13.26 19.80
N LYS A 114 0.74 -13.31 18.50
CA LYS A 114 1.45 -14.18 17.54
C LYS A 114 2.74 -13.56 17.00
N GLY A 115 3.12 -12.39 17.50
CA GLY A 115 4.37 -11.70 17.18
C GLY A 115 4.25 -10.67 16.06
N TYR A 116 5.31 -9.88 15.91
CA TYR A 116 5.38 -8.79 14.93
C TYR A 116 5.26 -9.27 13.48
N ALA A 117 5.89 -10.41 13.15
CA ALA A 117 5.89 -10.97 11.80
C ALA A 117 4.46 -11.24 11.27
N GLU A 118 3.53 -11.66 12.12
CA GLU A 118 2.13 -11.86 11.74
C GLU A 118 1.41 -10.54 11.45
N THR A 119 1.80 -9.45 12.12
CA THR A 119 1.28 -8.11 11.83
C THR A 119 1.80 -7.60 10.48
N ALA A 120 3.10 -7.79 10.22
CA ALA A 120 3.69 -7.46 8.92
C ALA A 120 3.06 -8.27 7.78
N LYS A 121 2.84 -9.59 7.97
CA LYS A 121 2.11 -10.42 7.00
C LYS A 121 0.67 -9.94 6.78
N ALA A 122 -0.04 -9.53 7.84
CA ALA A 122 -1.38 -8.98 7.71
C ALA A 122 -1.40 -7.74 6.81
N LEU A 123 -0.41 -6.84 6.95
CA LEU A 123 -0.29 -5.66 6.08
C LEU A 123 0.15 -6.02 4.66
N ILE A 124 1.13 -6.91 4.49
CA ILE A 124 1.60 -7.37 3.18
C ILE A 124 0.43 -7.91 2.35
N PHE A 125 -0.28 -8.90 2.87
CA PHE A 125 -1.38 -9.53 2.14
C PHE A 125 -2.64 -8.66 2.13
N GLY A 126 -2.84 -7.84 3.17
CA GLY A 126 -3.94 -6.89 3.22
C GLY A 126 -3.80 -5.76 2.21
N SER A 127 -2.57 -5.40 1.82
CA SER A 127 -2.31 -4.36 0.83
C SER A 127 -2.60 -4.78 -0.62
N THR A 128 -2.83 -6.07 -0.89
CA THR A 128 -3.00 -6.61 -2.25
C THR A 128 -3.99 -5.82 -3.12
N PRO A 129 -5.20 -5.46 -2.65
CA PRO A 129 -6.12 -4.62 -3.41
C PRO A 129 -5.52 -3.28 -3.80
N TYR A 130 -5.02 -2.52 -2.82
CA TYR A 130 -4.44 -1.22 -3.08
C TYR A 130 -3.23 -1.30 -4.01
N MET A 131 -2.39 -2.33 -3.90
CA MET A 131 -1.26 -2.51 -4.82
C MET A 131 -1.72 -2.75 -6.27
N LEU A 132 -2.86 -3.42 -6.47
CA LEU A 132 -3.34 -3.77 -7.80
C LEU A 132 -4.21 -2.69 -8.46
N ILE A 133 -4.94 -1.89 -7.69
CA ILE A 133 -5.87 -0.89 -8.23
C ILE A 133 -5.68 0.52 -7.67
N GLY A 134 -4.80 0.71 -6.69
CA GLY A 134 -4.55 2.00 -6.02
C GLY A 134 -3.99 3.09 -6.92
N TRP A 135 -3.34 2.71 -8.02
CA TRP A 135 -2.79 3.62 -9.03
C TRP A 135 -3.87 4.29 -9.90
N ILE A 136 -5.11 3.82 -9.86
CA ILE A 136 -6.22 4.42 -10.62
C ILE A 136 -6.73 5.65 -9.85
N PRO A 137 -6.69 6.87 -10.42
CA PRO A 137 -7.19 8.07 -9.74
C PRO A 137 -8.64 7.92 -9.30
N LEU A 138 -8.96 8.41 -8.10
CA LEU A 138 -10.26 8.30 -7.40
C LEU A 138 -10.66 6.85 -7.04
N ILE A 139 -10.72 5.94 -8.02
CA ILE A 139 -11.15 4.54 -7.85
C ILE A 139 -10.21 3.79 -6.91
N GLY A 140 -8.89 3.94 -7.09
CA GLY A 140 -7.88 3.25 -6.31
C GLY A 140 -7.90 3.64 -4.83
N LEU A 141 -8.13 4.92 -4.55
CA LEU A 141 -8.20 5.43 -3.18
C LEU A 141 -9.39 4.83 -2.42
N PHE A 142 -10.58 4.84 -3.02
CA PHE A 142 -11.78 4.35 -2.34
C PHE A 142 -11.89 2.83 -2.40
N ILE A 143 -11.84 2.21 -3.58
CA ILE A 143 -12.06 0.76 -3.72
C ILE A 143 -10.84 0.00 -3.19
N GLY A 144 -9.63 0.35 -3.66
CA GLY A 144 -8.40 -0.29 -3.23
C GLY A 144 -8.12 -0.06 -1.76
N GLY A 145 -8.22 1.19 -1.30
CA GLY A 145 -7.96 1.57 0.09
C GLY A 145 -8.94 0.94 1.08
N ILE A 146 -10.26 1.03 0.84
CA ILE A 146 -11.26 0.45 1.75
C ILE A 146 -11.14 -1.07 1.77
N TRP A 147 -10.96 -1.72 0.61
CA TRP A 147 -10.80 -3.17 0.58
C TRP A 147 -9.53 -3.61 1.32
N SER A 148 -8.41 -2.90 1.14
CA SER A 148 -7.19 -3.16 1.90
C SER A 148 -7.34 -2.94 3.40
N LEU A 149 -8.14 -1.97 3.83
CA LEU A 149 -8.45 -1.77 5.25
C LEU A 149 -9.23 -2.97 5.83
N ILE A 150 -10.24 -3.45 5.09
CA ILE A 150 -11.01 -4.65 5.46
C ILE A 150 -10.08 -5.87 5.55
N LEU A 151 -9.22 -6.07 4.56
CA LEU A 151 -8.24 -7.17 4.58
C LEU A 151 -7.23 -7.02 5.71
N GLY A 152 -6.81 -5.80 6.07
CA GLY A 152 -5.96 -5.57 7.24
C GLY A 152 -6.63 -6.06 8.52
N ILE A 153 -7.91 -5.77 8.72
CA ILE A 153 -8.70 -6.28 9.86
C ILE A 153 -8.78 -7.81 9.83
N LEU A 154 -9.13 -8.40 8.68
CA LEU A 154 -9.21 -9.86 8.53
C LEU A 154 -7.85 -10.53 8.73
N GLY A 155 -6.77 -9.92 8.26
CA GLY A 155 -5.41 -10.40 8.43
C GLY A 155 -5.00 -10.43 9.89
N ILE A 156 -5.25 -9.34 10.64
CA ILE A 156 -5.01 -9.34 12.08
C ILE A 156 -5.87 -10.40 12.78
N ARG A 157 -7.17 -10.50 12.45
CA ARG A 157 -8.07 -11.50 13.03
C ARG A 157 -7.54 -12.91 12.84
N GLU A 158 -7.23 -13.28 11.61
CA GLU A 158 -6.87 -14.65 11.24
C GLU A 158 -5.43 -15.01 11.62
N LEU A 159 -4.47 -14.08 11.48
CA LEU A 159 -3.06 -14.36 11.78
C LEU A 159 -2.76 -14.27 13.28
N HIS A 160 -3.39 -13.33 14.00
CA HIS A 160 -3.26 -13.25 15.46
C HIS A 160 -4.26 -14.11 16.23
N GLN A 161 -5.26 -14.68 15.55
CA GLN A 161 -6.32 -15.51 16.14
C GLN A 161 -7.10 -14.76 17.23
N VAL A 162 -7.41 -13.49 16.98
CA VAL A 162 -8.20 -12.64 17.88
C VAL A 162 -9.61 -12.47 17.35
N SER A 163 -10.55 -12.04 18.19
CA SER A 163 -11.92 -11.71 17.75
C SER A 163 -11.92 -10.57 16.71
N THR A 164 -12.91 -10.53 15.82
CA THR A 164 -13.10 -9.45 14.84
C THR A 164 -13.11 -8.06 15.50
N GLY A 165 -13.78 -7.89 16.64
CA GLY A 165 -13.85 -6.60 17.34
C GLY A 165 -12.49 -6.09 17.80
N ARG A 166 -11.64 -6.98 18.37
CA ARG A 166 -10.25 -6.66 18.74
C ARG A 166 -9.40 -6.30 17.54
N ALA A 167 -9.50 -7.05 16.44
CA ALA A 167 -8.77 -6.76 15.21
C ALA A 167 -9.19 -5.41 14.59
N ALA A 168 -10.50 -5.17 14.49
CA ALA A 168 -11.04 -3.92 13.98
C ALA A 168 -10.63 -2.73 14.85
N GLY A 169 -10.74 -2.86 16.18
CA GLY A 169 -10.26 -1.87 17.13
C GLY A 169 -8.77 -1.55 16.95
N ALA A 170 -7.93 -2.57 16.78
CA ALA A 170 -6.50 -2.36 16.59
C ALA A 170 -6.20 -1.54 15.33
N VAL A 171 -6.80 -1.92 14.20
CA VAL A 171 -6.59 -1.25 12.91
C VAL A 171 -7.15 0.17 12.93
N VAL A 172 -8.40 0.35 13.37
CA VAL A 172 -9.09 1.65 13.34
C VAL A 172 -8.45 2.64 14.31
N ILE A 173 -8.18 2.24 15.56
CA ILE A 173 -7.55 3.12 16.56
C ILE A 173 -6.13 3.49 16.09
N SER A 174 -5.37 2.51 15.59
CA SER A 174 -4.04 2.73 15.01
C SER A 174 -4.06 3.77 13.89
N ALA A 175 -5.03 3.65 12.96
CA ALA A 175 -5.14 4.56 11.82
C ALA A 175 -5.57 5.98 12.25
N ILE A 176 -6.54 6.11 13.15
CA ILE A 176 -7.01 7.41 13.65
C ILE A 176 -5.89 8.15 14.38
N ILE A 177 -5.16 7.46 15.27
CA ILE A 177 -4.06 8.11 16.02
C ILE A 177 -2.93 8.49 15.06
N LEU A 178 -2.59 7.63 14.10
CA LEU A 178 -1.57 7.96 13.10
C LEU A 178 -1.97 9.20 12.28
N PHE A 179 -3.23 9.28 11.85
CA PHE A 179 -3.76 10.44 11.14
C PHE A 179 -3.66 11.72 11.97
N ILE A 180 -4.07 11.68 13.25
CA ILE A 180 -3.96 12.85 14.15
C ILE A 180 -2.50 13.28 14.31
N VAL A 181 -1.58 12.34 14.52
CA VAL A 181 -0.14 12.65 14.63
C VAL A 181 0.38 13.33 13.37
N VAL A 182 0.04 12.81 12.19
CA VAL A 182 0.46 13.41 10.91
C VAL A 182 -0.09 14.82 10.75
N VAL A 183 -1.38 15.05 11.06
CA VAL A 183 -2.00 16.38 10.96
C VAL A 183 -1.36 17.38 11.93
N LEU A 184 -1.10 16.97 13.17
CA LEU A 184 -0.47 17.85 14.17
C LEU A 184 0.97 18.21 13.80
N VAL A 185 1.73 17.25 13.28
CA VAL A 185 3.10 17.50 12.79
C VAL A 185 3.06 18.43 11.60
N ALA A 186 2.16 18.20 10.63
CA ALA A 186 2.01 19.06 9.46
C ALA A 186 1.55 20.48 9.81
N ALA A 187 0.75 20.66 10.86
CA ALA A 187 0.32 21.98 11.33
C ALA A 187 1.41 22.77 12.06
N TRP A 188 2.53 22.13 12.43
CA TRP A 188 3.65 22.74 13.14
C TRP A 188 4.78 23.21 12.21
N PHE A 189 4.78 22.77 10.95
CA PHE A 189 5.72 23.18 9.89
C PHE A 189 5.04 24.15 8.93
#